data_AF-A0A0D0DIS6-F1
#
_entry.id   AF-A0A0D0DIS6-F1
#
_cell.length_a   1.000
_cell.length_b   1.000
_cell.length_c   1.000
_cell.angle_alpha   90.00
_cell.angle_beta   90.00
_cell.angle_gamma   90.00
#
_symmetry.space_group_name_H-M   'P 1'
#
loop_
_entity.id
_entity.type
_entity.pdbx_description
1 polymer ?
#
loop_
_entity_poly.entity_id
_entity_poly.type
_entity_poly.pdbx_seq_one_letter_code
_entity_poly.pdbx_strand_id
1 'polypeptide(L)'
;MTTIPSRLAHVARFSGSPAEARMRVIDLYRGWIRAAPEMVSLYALPVTPNYIRHCIRRRFEANRHVTDPRAVEILIHKSRLDLQETLNCWKQTDHIMGILLNVEERPPRTFLQRFFEGRDEDAIRPATSVVV
;
A
#
# COMPACT_ATOMS: atom_id res chain seq x y z
N MET A 1 29.85 19.58 4.09
CA MET A 1 28.57 19.96 3.47
C MET A 1 27.47 19.14 4.12
N THR A 2 26.44 19.78 4.68
CA THR A 2 25.24 19.10 5.18
C THR A 2 24.17 19.12 4.08
N THR A 3 23.59 17.96 3.75
CA THR A 3 22.53 17.84 2.75
C THR A 3 21.16 17.95 3.41
N ILE A 4 20.27 18.77 2.84
CA ILE A 4 18.90 18.97 3.34
C ILE A 4 18.01 17.83 2.82
N PRO A 5 17.17 17.19 3.66
CA PRO A 5 16.31 16.11 3.21
C PRO A 5 15.17 16.61 2.32
N SER A 6 14.64 15.71 1.48
CA SER A 6 13.50 16.00 0.61
C SER A 6 12.20 16.22 1.40
N ARG A 7 11.23 16.87 0.76
CA ARG A 7 9.90 17.11 1.34
C ARG A 7 9.26 15.78 1.78
N LEU A 8 8.66 15.76 2.97
CA LEU A 8 8.06 14.59 3.64
C LEU A 8 9.03 13.45 4.01
N ALA A 9 10.34 13.69 3.98
CA ALA A 9 11.30 12.69 4.42
C ALA A 9 11.15 12.39 5.91
N HIS A 10 11.19 11.10 6.24
CA HIS A 10 11.20 10.62 7.62
C HIS A 10 12.43 9.76 7.85
N VAL A 11 13.08 9.93 9.01
CA VAL A 11 14.20 9.10 9.43
C VAL A 11 13.73 7.66 9.62
N ALA A 12 14.45 6.71 9.03
CA ALA A 12 14.21 5.29 9.25
C ALA A 12 14.55 4.96 10.72
N ARG A 13 13.54 4.46 11.45
CA ARG A 13 13.67 4.05 12.85
C ARG A 13 12.78 2.85 13.13
N PHE A 14 13.23 2.01 14.05
CA PHE A 14 12.47 0.90 14.61
C PHE A 14 11.70 1.37 15.85
N SER A 15 10.49 0.86 16.06
CA SER A 15 9.78 1.06 17.32
C SER A 15 10.40 0.24 18.45
N GLY A 16 10.38 0.80 19.66
CA GLY A 16 10.79 0.07 20.87
C GLY A 16 9.69 -0.83 21.44
N SER A 17 8.43 -0.59 21.06
CA SER A 17 7.27 -1.34 21.54
C SER A 17 6.19 -1.51 20.46
N PRO A 18 5.37 -2.58 20.53
CA PRO A 18 4.26 -2.78 19.58
C PRO A 18 3.20 -1.67 19.67
N ALA A 19 3.05 -1.03 20.84
CA ALA A 19 2.16 0.12 21.01
C ALA A 19 2.62 1.33 20.19
N GLU A 20 3.93 1.59 20.17
CA GLU A 20 4.53 2.64 19.34
C GLU A 20 4.38 2.32 17.85
N ALA A 21 4.64 1.06 17.44
CA ALA A 21 4.40 0.62 16.06
C ALA A 21 2.96 0.90 15.62
N ARG A 22 1.98 0.52 16.46
CA ARG A 22 0.55 0.75 16.20
C ARG A 22 0.23 2.22 16.02
N MET A 23 0.78 3.09 16.86
CA MET A 23 0.59 4.55 16.73
C MET A 23 1.14 5.05 15.40
N ARG A 24 2.34 4.60 15.00
CA ARG A 24 2.96 4.98 13.72
C ARG A 24 2.17 4.50 12.50
N VAL A 25 1.55 3.32 12.58
CA VAL A 25 0.65 2.79 11.52
C VAL A 25 -0.60 3.67 11.42
N ILE A 26 -1.21 4.05 12.54
CA ILE A 26 -2.41 4.90 12.56
C ILE A 26 -2.10 6.28 11.98
N ASP A 27 -0.96 6.87 12.34
CA ASP A 27 -0.54 8.17 11.81
C ASP A 27 -0.27 8.10 10.31
N LEU A 28 0.38 7.04 9.86
CA LEU A 28 0.61 6.77 8.43
C LEU A 28 -0.72 6.63 7.67
N TYR A 29 -1.66 5.84 8.20
CA TYR A 29 -2.99 5.68 7.61
C TYR A 29 -3.74 7.02 7.52
N ARG A 30 -3.71 7.84 8.58
CA ARG A 30 -4.29 9.19 8.57
C ARG A 30 -3.61 10.11 7.56
N GLY A 31 -2.31 9.95 7.32
CA GLY A 31 -1.58 10.68 6.28
C GLY A 31 -2.13 10.36 4.90
N TRP A 32 -2.27 9.08 4.57
CA TRP A 32 -2.86 8.60 3.33
C TRP A 32 -4.29 9.09 3.09
N ILE A 33 -5.16 9.01 4.10
CA ILE A 33 -6.57 9.44 3.95
C ILE A 33 -6.69 10.94 3.68
N ARG A 34 -5.77 11.74 4.26
CA ARG A 34 -5.69 13.20 4.03
C ARG A 34 -5.08 13.54 2.66
N ALA A 35 -4.13 12.75 2.19
CA ALA A 35 -3.48 12.90 0.89
C ALA A 35 -4.38 12.57 -0.31
N ALA A 36 -5.42 11.74 -0.13
CA ALA A 36 -6.29 11.29 -1.23
C ALA A 36 -6.83 12.39 -2.18
N PRO A 37 -7.41 13.52 -1.72
CA PRO A 37 -7.85 14.59 -2.62
C PRO A 37 -6.68 15.25 -3.37
N GLU A 38 -5.54 15.43 -2.70
CA GLU A 38 -4.32 16.00 -3.31
C GLU A 38 -3.80 15.09 -4.43
N MET A 39 -3.81 13.77 -4.22
CA MET A 39 -3.43 12.78 -5.24
C MET A 39 -4.32 12.86 -6.49
N VAL A 40 -5.63 13.01 -6.33
CA VAL A 40 -6.54 13.16 -7.49
C VAL A 40 -6.19 14.42 -8.28
N SER A 41 -5.93 15.54 -7.60
CA SER A 41 -5.56 16.79 -8.26
C SER A 41 -4.18 16.77 -8.91
N LEU A 42 -3.18 16.18 -8.25
CA LEU A 42 -1.79 16.15 -8.75
C LEU A 42 -1.65 15.31 -10.02
N TYR A 43 -2.38 14.19 -10.09
CA TYR A 43 -2.27 13.21 -11.18
C TYR A 43 -3.44 13.24 -12.16
N ALA A 44 -4.37 14.19 -12.00
CA ALA A 44 -5.59 14.30 -12.81
C ALA A 44 -6.32 12.95 -12.98
N LEU A 45 -6.44 12.19 -11.89
CA LEU A 45 -6.95 10.82 -11.95
C LEU A 45 -8.46 10.78 -12.26
N PRO A 46 -8.94 9.84 -13.10
CA PRO A 46 -10.36 9.67 -13.40
C PRO A 46 -11.11 8.91 -12.28
N VAL A 47 -10.77 9.13 -11.01
CA VAL A 47 -11.38 8.47 -9.85
C VAL A 47 -11.72 9.47 -8.75
N THR A 48 -12.68 9.11 -7.91
CA THR A 48 -13.05 9.95 -6.76
C THR A 48 -12.04 9.78 -5.60
N PRO A 49 -11.82 10.81 -4.77
CA PRO A 49 -10.99 10.67 -3.56
C PRO A 49 -11.50 9.58 -2.60
N ASN A 50 -12.80 9.30 -2.59
CA ASN A 50 -13.39 8.23 -1.79
C ASN A 50 -12.96 6.84 -2.28
N TYR A 51 -12.86 6.64 -3.59
CA TYR A 51 -12.33 5.39 -4.15
C TYR A 51 -10.89 5.15 -3.71
N ILE A 52 -10.04 6.17 -3.78
CA ILE A 52 -8.65 6.10 -3.30
C ILE A 52 -8.59 5.70 -1.81
N ARG A 53 -9.41 6.34 -0.96
CA ARG A 53 -9.49 6.00 0.47
C ARG A 53 -9.90 4.55 0.70
N HIS A 54 -10.82 4.03 -0.11
CA HIS A 54 -11.25 2.63 -0.04
C HIS A 54 -10.12 1.67 -0.42
N CYS A 55 -9.42 1.91 -1.54
CA CYS A 55 -8.28 1.09 -1.96
C CYS A 55 -7.15 1.10 -0.92
N ILE A 56 -6.83 2.27 -0.35
CA ILE A 56 -5.84 2.38 0.72
C ILE A 56 -6.27 1.57 1.93
N ARG A 57 -7.51 1.73 2.41
CA ARG A 57 -8.03 0.96 3.55
C ARG A 57 -7.86 -0.54 3.33
N ARG A 58 -8.22 -1.00 2.14
CA ARG A 58 -8.08 -2.40 1.75
C ARG A 58 -6.62 -2.88 1.81
N ARG A 59 -5.66 -2.09 1.32
CA ARG A 59 -4.22 -2.41 1.41
C ARG A 59 -3.74 -2.52 2.86
N PHE A 60 -4.23 -1.66 3.76
CA PHE A 60 -3.93 -1.78 5.20
C PHE A 60 -4.57 -3.03 5.81
N GLU A 61 -5.81 -3.36 5.42
CA GLU A 61 -6.50 -4.57 5.89
C GLU A 61 -5.85 -5.86 5.37
N ALA A 62 -5.30 -5.86 4.16
CA ALA A 62 -4.56 -6.99 3.60
C ALA A 62 -3.37 -7.39 4.48
N ASN A 63 -2.71 -6.42 5.11
CA ASN A 63 -1.56 -6.66 6.00
C ASN A 63 -1.95 -6.85 7.48
N ARG A 64 -3.24 -6.94 7.81
CA ARG A 64 -3.73 -7.02 9.20
C ARG A 64 -3.21 -8.23 9.98
N HIS A 65 -2.93 -9.33 9.29
CA HIS A 65 -2.53 -10.61 9.89
C HIS A 65 -1.03 -10.71 10.17
N VAL A 66 -0.24 -9.68 9.80
CA VAL A 66 1.21 -9.66 10.03
C VAL A 66 1.47 -9.42 11.53
N THR A 67 2.07 -10.41 12.18
CA THR A 67 2.38 -10.38 13.63
C THR A 67 3.84 -10.09 13.92
N ASP A 68 4.76 -10.37 12.99
CA ASP A 68 6.19 -10.12 13.19
C ASP A 68 6.49 -8.61 13.26
N PRO A 69 7.03 -8.11 14.39
CA PRO A 69 7.32 -6.68 14.55
C PRO A 69 8.32 -6.16 13.51
N ARG A 70 9.27 -6.98 13.04
CA ARG A 70 10.25 -6.55 12.03
C ARG A 70 9.59 -6.36 10.67
N ALA A 71 8.70 -7.28 10.29
CA ALA A 71 7.90 -7.15 9.08
C ALA A 71 7.02 -5.90 9.12
N VAL A 72 6.39 -5.60 10.26
CA VAL A 72 5.58 -4.38 10.45
C VAL A 72 6.42 -3.11 10.24
N GLU A 73 7.63 -3.05 10.80
CA GLU A 73 8.50 -1.88 10.61
C GLU A 73 8.91 -1.67 9.15
N ILE A 74 9.21 -2.76 8.43
CA ILE A 74 9.50 -2.70 6.99
C ILE A 74 8.29 -2.18 6.22
N LEU A 75 7.08 -2.66 6.54
CA LEU A 75 5.84 -2.20 5.89
C LEU A 75 5.56 -0.72 6.15
N ILE A 76 5.75 -0.25 7.39
CA ILE A 76 5.63 1.17 7.73
C ILE A 76 6.62 2.00 6.93
N HIS A 77 7.88 1.56 6.84
CA HIS A 77 8.92 2.27 6.13
C HIS A 77 8.62 2.34 4.63
N LYS A 78 8.31 1.20 3.99
CA LYS A 78 7.92 1.13 2.57
C LYS A 78 6.73 2.05 2.26
N SER A 79 5.67 1.98 3.05
CA SER A 79 4.49 2.81 2.82
C SER A 79 4.74 4.31 3.01
N ARG A 80 5.69 4.70 3.87
CA ARG A 80 6.12 6.11 4.00
C ARG A 80 6.87 6.58 2.76
N LEU A 81 7.78 5.75 2.23
CA LEU A 81 8.47 6.06 0.98
C LEU A 81 7.47 6.20 -0.16
N ASP A 82 6.52 5.27 -0.27
CA ASP A 82 5.47 5.31 -1.28
C ASP A 82 4.63 6.58 -1.22
N LEU A 83 4.25 7.02 -0.01
CA LEU A 83 3.51 8.27 0.20
C LEU A 83 4.35 9.49 -0.22
N GLN A 84 5.63 9.49 0.12
CA GLN A 84 6.57 10.55 -0.22
C GLN A 84 6.77 10.65 -1.75
N GLU A 85 7.00 9.53 -2.41
CA GLU A 85 7.12 9.45 -3.87
C GLU A 85 5.86 9.92 -4.57
N THR A 86 4.69 9.57 -4.02
CA THR A 86 3.39 9.96 -4.58
C THR A 86 3.16 11.46 -4.46
N LEU A 87 3.37 12.05 -3.28
CA LEU A 87 3.10 13.47 -3.04
C LEU A 87 4.16 14.41 -3.64
N ASN A 88 5.38 13.93 -3.85
CA ASN A 88 6.43 14.69 -4.53
C ASN A 88 6.39 14.53 -6.06
N CYS A 89 5.37 13.86 -6.61
CA CYS A 89 5.24 13.59 -8.05
C CYS A 89 6.44 12.87 -8.66
N TRP A 90 7.04 11.93 -7.92
CA TRP A 90 8.09 11.05 -8.44
C TRP A 90 7.52 9.82 -9.15
N LYS A 91 6.30 9.41 -8.80
CA LYS A 91 5.55 8.38 -9.51
C LYS A 91 4.86 8.96 -10.75
N GLN A 92 4.45 8.07 -11.66
CA GLN A 92 3.55 8.40 -12.78
C GLN A 92 2.14 7.88 -12.51
N THR A 93 1.17 8.33 -13.32
CA THR A 93 -0.24 7.91 -13.25
C THR A 93 -0.42 6.39 -13.28
N ASP A 94 0.37 5.69 -14.10
CA ASP A 94 0.28 4.24 -14.26
C ASP A 94 0.72 3.48 -13.01
N HIS A 95 1.68 4.01 -12.25
CA HIS A 95 2.06 3.44 -10.96
C HIS A 95 0.92 3.56 -9.95
N ILE A 96 0.18 4.68 -9.96
CA ILE A 96 -0.94 4.86 -9.05
C ILE A 96 -2.11 3.97 -9.46
N MET A 97 -2.48 3.96 -10.74
CA MET A 97 -3.62 3.17 -11.21
C MET A 97 -3.34 1.66 -11.18
N GLY A 98 -2.15 1.25 -11.63
CA GLY A 98 -1.78 -0.15 -11.81
C GLY A 98 -1.19 -0.84 -10.58
N ILE A 99 -0.56 -0.09 -9.67
CA ILE A 99 -0.01 -0.66 -8.42
C ILE A 99 -0.92 -0.24 -7.27
N LEU A 100 -1.06 1.06 -7.00
CA LEU A 100 -1.70 1.55 -5.77
C LEU A 100 -3.20 1.30 -5.71
N LEU A 101 -3.92 1.56 -6.80
CA LEU A 101 -5.37 1.45 -6.90
C LEU A 101 -5.85 0.13 -7.51
N ASN A 102 -4.94 -0.64 -8.11
CA ASN A 102 -5.29 -1.93 -8.67
C ASN A 102 -5.61 -2.90 -7.55
N VAL A 103 -6.85 -3.38 -7.59
CA VAL A 103 -7.32 -4.40 -6.69
C VAL A 103 -7.32 -5.69 -7.49
N GLU A 104 -6.28 -6.50 -7.34
CA GLU A 104 -6.30 -7.87 -7.84
C GLU A 104 -7.27 -8.72 -6.99
N GLU A 105 -8.58 -8.53 -7.20
CA GLU A 105 -9.58 -9.48 -6.73
C GLU A 105 -9.62 -10.64 -7.72
N ARG A 106 -9.05 -11.77 -7.33
CA ARG A 106 -9.39 -13.02 -8.01
C ARG A 106 -10.86 -13.32 -7.69
N PRO A 107 -11.75 -13.44 -8.70
CA PRO A 107 -13.11 -13.87 -8.43
C PRO A 107 -13.07 -15.23 -7.73
N PRO A 108 -13.93 -15.48 -6.72
CA PRO A 108 -13.98 -16.78 -6.08
C PRO A 108 -14.44 -17.82 -7.09
N ARG A 109 -13.50 -18.61 -7.63
CA ARG A 109 -13.79 -19.70 -8.56
C ARG A 109 -14.03 -21.00 -7.80
N THR A 110 -15.04 -21.75 -8.22
CA THR A 110 -15.28 -23.11 -7.75
C THR A 110 -14.19 -24.06 -8.23
N PHE A 111 -14.05 -25.21 -7.58
CA PHE A 111 -13.11 -26.25 -8.00
C PHE A 111 -13.31 -26.66 -9.47
N LEU A 112 -14.56 -26.95 -9.89
CA LEU A 112 -14.86 -27.34 -11.27
C LEU A 112 -14.51 -26.25 -12.28
N GLN A 113 -14.77 -24.98 -11.96
CA GLN A 113 -14.39 -23.87 -12.84
C GLN A 113 -12.87 -23.81 -13.05
N ARG A 114 -12.08 -23.99 -11.97
CA ARG A 114 -10.60 -24.03 -12.06
C ARG A 114 -10.12 -25.23 -12.87
N PHE A 115 -10.74 -26.39 -12.65
CA PHE A 115 -10.44 -27.63 -13.36
C PHE A 115 -10.68 -27.49 -14.87
N PHE A 116 -11.83 -26.95 -15.28
CA PHE A 116 -12.13 -26.74 -16.70
C PHE A 116 -11.27 -25.67 -17.37
N GLU A 117 -10.79 -24.66 -16.62
CA GLU A 117 -9.89 -23.63 -17.14
C GLU A 117 -8.44 -24.14 -17.30
N GLY A 118 -8.09 -25.31 -16.75
CA GLY A 118 -6.75 -25.91 -16.85
C GLY A 118 -5.67 -25.09 -16.14
N ARG A 119 -6.03 -24.24 -15.17
CA ARG A 119 -5.15 -23.30 -14.46
C ARG A 119 -4.84 -23.74 -13.03
N ASP A 120 -4.36 -24.98 -12.84
CA ASP A 120 -3.94 -25.47 -11.51
C ASP A 120 -2.71 -24.71 -10.95
N GLU A 121 -1.90 -24.10 -11.81
CA GLU A 121 -0.74 -23.26 -11.45
C GLU A 121 -1.11 -22.04 -10.57
N ASP A 122 -2.35 -21.54 -10.69
CA ASP A 122 -2.81 -20.38 -9.91
C ASP A 122 -3.03 -20.70 -8.42
N ALA A 123 -3.11 -21.98 -8.04
CA ALA A 123 -3.23 -22.43 -6.65
C ALA A 123 -1.90 -22.39 -5.88
N ILE A 124 -0.77 -22.32 -6.60
CA ILE A 124 0.59 -22.41 -6.02
C ILE A 124 1.11 -21.02 -5.59
N ARG A 125 0.48 -19.93 -6.04
CA ARG A 125 0.89 -18.57 -5.62
C ARG A 125 0.60 -18.39 -4.12
N PRO A 126 1.62 -18.19 -3.27
CA PRO A 126 1.40 -18.00 -1.84
C PRO A 126 0.56 -16.74 -1.62
N ALA A 127 -0.36 -16.78 -0.65
CA ALA A 127 -1.22 -15.64 -0.28
C ALA A 127 -0.42 -14.38 0.10
N THR A 128 0.86 -14.54 0.41
CA THR A 128 1.85 -13.48 0.59
C THR A 128 2.56 -13.16 -0.72
N SER A 129 1.84 -12.83 -1.79
CA SER A 129 2.46 -12.10 -2.89
C SER A 129 2.74 -10.69 -2.36
N VAL A 130 3.98 -10.45 -1.94
CA VAL A 130 4.48 -9.12 -1.60
C VAL A 130 4.31 -8.27 -2.86
N VAL A 131 3.19 -7.56 -2.96
CA VAL A 131 3.08 -6.43 -3.86
C VAL A 131 3.99 -5.38 -3.24
N VAL A 132 5.16 -5.22 -3.85
CA VAL A 132 6.11 -4.13 -3.56
C VAL A 132 5.42 -2.81 -3.86
#